data_AF-A0A3Q9NM99-F1
#
_entry.id   AF-A0A3Q9NM99-F1
#
_cell.length_a   1.000
_cell.length_b   1.000
_cell.length_c   1.000
_cell.angle_alpha   90.00
_cell.angle_beta   90.00
_cell.angle_gamma   90.00
#
_symmetry.space_group_name_H-M   'P 1'
#
loop_
_entity.id
_entity.type
_entity.pdbx_description
1 polymer ?
#
loop_
_entity_poly.entity_id
_entity_poly.type
_entity_poly.pdbx_seq_one_letter_code
_entity_poly.pdbx_strand_id
1 'polypeptide(L)' 'RQHQSKGGLAMLVWIYGGGFMSGTSTLDVYNAEILAAVGNVIVASMQYRVGAFGFFYLSPYLNGREE' A
#
# COMPACT_ATOMS: atom_id res chain seq x y z
N ARG A 1 -29.31 1.92 -28.51
CA ARG A 1 -29.35 1.61 -27.06
C ARG A 1 -28.92 0.16 -26.89
N GLN A 2 -27.64 -0.13 -26.65
CA GLN A 2 -27.19 -1.49 -26.37
C GLN A 2 -26.12 -1.50 -25.27
N HIS A 3 -26.37 -2.36 -24.28
CA HIS A 3 -25.45 -2.95 -23.31
C HIS A 3 -24.51 -2.02 -22.52
N GLN A 4 -25.02 -1.42 -21.44
CA GLN A 4 -24.18 -1.10 -20.28
C GLN A 4 -23.79 -2.43 -19.60
N SER A 5 -22.55 -2.88 -19.74
CA SER A 5 -21.94 -3.61 -18.63
C SER A 5 -21.70 -2.57 -17.53
N LYS A 6 -22.28 -2.78 -16.35
CA LYS A 6 -21.84 -2.08 -15.13
C LYS A 6 -20.48 -2.66 -14.73
N GLY A 7 -19.46 -2.46 -15.55
CA GLY A 7 -18.08 -2.79 -15.21
C GLY A 7 -17.60 -1.80 -14.15
N GLY A 8 -17.21 -2.29 -12.97
CA GLY A 8 -16.61 -1.44 -11.94
C GLY A 8 -15.37 -0.72 -12.47
N LEU A 9 -15.05 0.44 -11.89
CA LEU A 9 -13.82 1.17 -12.20
C LEU A 9 -12.60 0.31 -11.84
N ALA A 10 -11.51 0.42 -12.61
CA ALA A 10 -10.25 -0.23 -12.26
C ALA A 10 -9.67 0.37 -10.97
N MET A 11 -9.04 -0.47 -10.14
CA MET A 11 -8.46 -0.08 -8.86
C MET A 11 -6.94 -0.19 -8.89
N LEU A 12 -6.27 0.92 -8.60
CA LEU A 12 -4.82 1.02 -8.47
C LEU A 12 -4.48 1.18 -6.98
N VAL A 13 -3.57 0.35 -6.47
CA VAL A 13 -3.12 0.41 -5.08
C VAL A 13 -1.65 0.83 -5.05
N TRP A 14 -1.35 1.96 -4.42
CA TRP A 14 0.00 2.49 -4.26
C TRP A 14 0.61 2.06 -2.93
N ILE A 15 1.75 1.38 -3.00
CA ILE A 15 2.59 1.01 -1.84
C ILE A 15 3.88 1.83 -1.96
N TYR A 16 4.12 2.72 -1.01
CA TYR A 16 5.30 3.58 -1.05
C TYR A 16 6.60 2.78 -0.85
N GLY A 17 7.69 3.31 -1.44
CA GLY A 17 9.04 2.77 -1.24
C GLY A 17 9.76 3.36 -0.02
N GLY A 18 11.07 3.16 0.06
CA GLY A 18 11.89 3.56 1.22
C GLY A 18 12.63 2.40 1.88
N GLY A 19 12.87 1.32 1.13
CA GLY A 19 13.71 0.19 1.54
C GLY A 19 13.20 -0.54 2.79
N PHE A 20 11.88 -0.53 3.02
CA PHE A 20 11.25 -1.02 4.25
C PHE A 20 11.70 -0.32 5.54
N MET A 21 12.43 0.80 5.46
CA MET A 21 12.96 1.53 6.60
C MET A 21 12.29 2.88 6.80
N SER A 22 11.83 3.50 5.72
CA SER A 22 11.16 4.80 5.72
C SER A 22 10.08 4.86 4.65
N GLY A 23 9.38 6.00 4.56
CA GLY A 23 8.33 6.25 3.58
C GLY A 23 6.98 6.55 4.22
N THR A 24 6.09 7.17 3.45
CA THR A 24 4.71 7.45 3.82
C THR A 24 3.85 7.63 2.57
N SER A 25 2.57 7.25 2.64
CA SER A 25 1.60 7.44 1.57
C SER A 25 1.11 8.89 1.45
N THR A 26 1.46 9.72 2.44
CA THR A 26 0.99 11.11 2.57
C THR A 26 1.93 12.15 1.94
N LEU A 27 2.99 11.74 1.23
CA LEU A 27 3.83 12.69 0.52
C LEU A 27 3.04 13.31 -0.64
N ASP A 28 3.17 14.62 -0.85
CA ASP A 28 2.46 15.34 -1.93
C ASP A 28 2.77 14.77 -3.33
N VAL A 29 3.97 14.23 -3.53
CA VAL A 29 4.36 13.55 -4.77
C VAL A 29 3.52 12.29 -5.06
N TYR A 30 2.85 11.73 -4.05
CA TYR A 30 1.93 10.60 -4.18
C TYR A 30 0.45 11.02 -4.20
N ASN A 31 0.16 12.32 -4.33
CA ASN A 31 -1.21 12.78 -4.50
C ASN A 31 -1.80 12.22 -5.80
N ALA A 32 -2.83 11.39 -5.66
CA ALA A 32 -3.47 10.67 -6.74
C ALA A 32 -4.64 11.42 -7.41
N GLU A 33 -4.91 12.67 -7.05
CA GLU A 33 -6.04 13.45 -7.56
C GLU A 33 -6.08 13.50 -9.10
N ILE A 34 -4.95 13.88 -9.72
CA ILE A 34 -4.84 13.96 -11.19
C ILE A 34 -4.94 12.56 -11.82
N LEU A 35 -4.31 11.55 -11.20
CA LEU A 35 -4.33 10.18 -11.73
C LEU A 35 -5.73 9.58 -11.72
N ALA A 36 -6.48 9.77 -10.63
CA ALA A 36 -7.86 9.31 -10.50
C ALA A 36 -8.79 10.02 -11.50
N ALA A 37 -8.66 11.35 -11.63
CA ALA A 37 -9.49 12.16 -12.52
C ALA A 37 -9.22 11.87 -14.00
N VAL A 38 -7.96 11.85 -14.42
CA VAL A 38 -7.57 11.65 -15.82
C VAL A 38 -7.72 10.18 -16.24
N GLY A 39 -7.39 9.24 -15.36
CA GLY A 39 -7.46 7.80 -15.64
C GLY A 39 -8.87 7.22 -15.57
N ASN A 40 -9.82 7.92 -14.95
CA ASN A 40 -11.14 7.38 -14.60
C ASN A 40 -11.01 6.05 -13.83
N VAL A 41 -10.23 6.10 -12.75
CA VAL A 41 -9.85 4.94 -11.92
C VAL A 41 -9.94 5.28 -10.44
N ILE A 42 -10.10 4.25 -9.61
CA ILE A 42 -9.99 4.38 -8.15
C ILE A 42 -8.51 4.19 -7.78
N VAL A 43 -7.95 5.13 -7.02
CA VAL A 43 -6.60 5.01 -6.47
C VAL A 43 -6.68 4.94 -4.95
N ALA A 44 -6.06 3.93 -4.37
CA ALA A 44 -5.93 3.76 -2.93
C ALA A 44 -4.45 3.73 -2.53
N SER A 45 -4.14 4.26 -1.36
CA SER A 45 -2.82 4.13 -0.74
C SER A 45 -3.01 3.80 0.75
N MET A 46 -1.98 3.25 1.39
CA MET A 46 -2.06 2.84 2.79
C MET A 46 -0.73 2.98 3.50
N GLN A 47 -0.79 3.19 4.81
CA GLN A 47 0.37 3.09 5.69
C GLN A 47 0.67 1.62 6.01
N TYR A 48 1.94 1.25 5.96
CA TYR A 48 2.43 -0.02 6.46
C TYR A 48 3.61 0.22 7.42
N ARG A 49 3.78 -0.66 8.42
CA ARG A 49 4.87 -0.52 9.39
C ARG A 49 6.21 -0.74 8.69
N VAL A 50 7.20 0.08 9.05
CA VAL A 50 8.56 0.05 8.50
C VAL A 50 9.58 -0.10 9.65
N GLY A 51 10.83 -0.40 9.31
CA GLY A 51 11.91 -0.64 10.24
C GLY A 51 11.63 -1.82 11.17
N ALA A 52 12.17 -1.76 12.39
CA ALA A 52 11.93 -2.78 13.41
C ALA A 52 10.43 -2.99 13.71
N PHE A 53 9.62 -1.93 13.66
CA PHE A 53 8.18 -2.04 13.92
C PHE A 53 7.43 -2.88 12.88
N GLY A 54 7.94 -2.97 11.65
CA GLY A 54 7.35 -3.80 10.59
C GLY A 54 8.01 -5.17 10.44
N PHE A 55 9.32 -5.25 10.69
CA PHE A 55 10.15 -6.36 10.22
C PHE A 55 11.11 -6.92 11.29
N PHE A 56 10.94 -6.57 12.56
CA PHE A 56 11.73 -7.18 13.63
C PHE A 56 11.35 -8.66 13.80
N TYR A 57 12.33 -9.55 13.66
CA TYR A 57 12.15 -10.99 13.71
C TYR A 57 13.19 -11.64 14.64
N LEU A 58 12.72 -12.19 15.76
CA LEU A 58 13.55 -12.86 16.77
C LEU A 58 13.12 -14.32 17.04
N SER A 59 12.16 -14.85 16.26
CA SER A 59 11.58 -16.18 16.49
C SER A 59 12.61 -17.29 16.74
N PRO A 60 13.73 -17.40 15.98
CA PRO A 60 14.71 -18.46 16.17
C PRO A 60 15.47 -18.38 17.51
N TYR A 61 15.52 -17.21 18.14
CA TYR A 61 16.25 -17.00 19.40
C TYR A 61 15.33 -17.01 20.63
N LEU A 62 14.01 -16.91 20.42
CA LEU A 62 13.02 -17.01 21.48
C LEU A 62 12.45 -18.42 21.64
N ASN A 63 12.57 -19.27 20.61
CA ASN A 63 12.09 -20.65 20.61
C ASN A 63 12.86 -21.61 21.54
N GLY A 64 13.91 -21.15 22.21
CA GLY A 64 14.73 -21.93 23.15
C GLY A 64 14.38 -21.72 24.63
N ARG A 65 13.17 -21.23 24.96
CA ARG A 65 12.74 -20.98 26.35
C ARG A 65 11.43 -21.67 26.75
N GLU A 66 11.02 -22.69 25.99
CA GLU A 66 9.91 -23.58 26.35
C GLU A 66 10.43 -25.01 26.58
N GLU A 67 11.31 -25.16 27.57
CA GLU A 67 11.47 -26.38 28.38
C GLU A 67 11.61 -25.97 29.85
#